data_AF-A0A0K1IWU0-F1
#
_entry.id   AF-A0A0K1IWU0-F1
#
_cell.length_a   1.000
_cell.length_b   1.000
_cell.length_c   1.000
_cell.angle_alpha   90.00
_cell.angle_beta   90.00
_cell.angle_gamma   90.00
#
_symmetry.space_group_name_H-M   'P 1'
#
loop_
_entity.id
_entity.type
_entity.pdbx_description
1 polymer ?
#
loop_
_entity_poly.entity_id
_entity_poly.type
_entity_poly.pdbx_seq_one_letter_code
_entity_poly.pdbx_strand_id
1 'polypeptide(L)'
;MTDPDETASETAPASSTDSDAAATEPSPDDSTDADTFRVGIHVTETELRFVVNVPSDIDSGWTDPDAFQRLVERVTWEQLDQRATLQTVATNAAEGETVFLGTVTLRPDETVVDHTLRVPPLDGA
;
A
#
# COMPACT_ATOMS: atom_id res chain seq x y z
N MET A 1 35.30 -22.61 69.38
CA MET A 1 35.10 -21.15 69.27
C MET A 1 35.07 -20.86 67.79
N THR A 2 33.94 -20.30 67.34
CA THR A 2 33.57 -19.86 65.98
C THR A 2 32.94 -20.90 65.05
N ASP A 3 31.69 -20.55 64.71
CA ASP A 3 30.64 -21.10 63.85
C ASP A 3 31.02 -21.70 62.47
N PRO A 4 30.21 -22.63 61.96
CA PRO A 4 30.09 -22.93 60.53
C PRO A 4 29.11 -21.96 59.84
N ASP A 5 29.59 -21.39 58.74
CA ASP A 5 28.93 -20.77 57.57
C ASP A 5 27.39 -20.62 57.59
N GLU A 6 26.96 -19.38 57.37
CA GLU A 6 25.57 -18.94 57.28
C GLU A 6 24.71 -19.75 56.30
N THR A 7 23.58 -20.21 56.83
CA THR A 7 22.36 -20.45 56.08
C THR A 7 21.82 -19.15 55.48
N ALA A 8 21.93 -18.99 54.16
CA ALA A 8 20.96 -18.22 53.38
C ALA A 8 20.34 -19.13 52.33
N SER A 9 19.22 -19.74 52.70
CA SER A 9 18.33 -20.47 51.80
C SER A 9 17.73 -19.47 50.81
N GLU A 10 18.22 -19.46 49.57
CA GLU A 10 17.52 -18.77 48.48
C GLU A 10 16.36 -19.67 48.03
N THR A 11 15.22 -19.51 48.70
CA THR A 11 13.93 -20.01 48.26
C THR A 11 13.51 -19.32 46.96
N ALA A 12 13.59 -20.04 45.84
CA ALA A 12 12.51 -19.98 44.85
C ALA A 12 11.27 -20.63 45.47
N PRO A 13 10.00 -20.28 45.13
CA PRO A 13 9.56 -19.73 43.84
C PRO A 13 8.48 -18.62 43.91
N ALA A 14 8.48 -17.69 42.96
CA ALA A 14 7.27 -16.97 42.59
C ALA A 14 7.14 -16.99 41.06
N SER A 15 6.18 -17.80 40.62
CA SER A 15 5.61 -17.74 39.29
C SER A 15 4.96 -16.36 39.13
N SER A 16 5.66 -15.41 38.54
CA SER A 16 5.03 -14.35 37.78
C SER A 16 5.05 -14.84 36.34
N THR A 17 4.04 -15.65 36.00
CA THR A 17 3.48 -15.56 34.66
C THR A 17 2.90 -14.14 34.58
N ASP A 18 3.75 -13.17 34.26
CA ASP A 18 3.22 -12.05 33.51
C ASP A 18 3.14 -12.62 32.12
N SER A 19 1.96 -13.17 31.83
CA SER A 19 1.52 -13.34 30.47
C SER A 19 1.49 -11.94 29.88
N ASP A 20 2.66 -11.45 29.49
CA ASP A 20 2.81 -10.58 28.36
C ASP A 20 2.26 -11.41 27.21
N ALA A 21 0.92 -11.35 27.10
CA ALA A 21 0.31 -11.25 25.82
C ALA A 21 0.99 -10.02 25.21
N ALA A 22 2.18 -10.26 24.65
CA ALA A 22 2.49 -9.83 23.33
C ALA A 22 1.26 -10.25 22.51
N ALA A 23 0.22 -9.41 22.55
CA ALA A 23 -0.13 -8.71 21.35
C ALA A 23 1.19 -8.53 20.63
N THR A 24 1.46 -9.43 19.70
CA THR A 24 2.22 -9.09 18.52
C THR A 24 1.49 -7.87 17.98
N GLU A 25 1.77 -6.71 18.59
CA GLU A 25 1.55 -5.42 17.99
C GLU A 25 2.36 -5.58 16.71
N PRO A 26 1.72 -5.64 15.54
CA PRO A 26 2.46 -5.72 14.31
C PRO A 26 3.41 -4.53 14.34
N SER A 27 4.71 -4.80 14.39
CA SER A 27 5.72 -3.76 14.29
C SER A 27 5.36 -2.90 13.08
N PRO A 28 5.21 -1.56 13.21
CA PRO A 28 4.81 -0.71 12.10
C PRO A 28 5.83 -0.70 10.95
N ASP A 29 7.03 -1.26 11.15
CA ASP A 29 8.14 -1.23 10.20
C ASP A 29 7.97 -2.05 8.91
N ASP A 30 6.98 -2.94 8.75
CA ASP A 30 6.74 -3.59 7.43
C ASP A 30 5.65 -2.87 6.60
N SER A 31 4.97 -1.87 7.19
CA SER A 31 3.96 -1.06 6.48
C SER A 31 4.52 0.27 5.93
N THR A 32 5.75 0.64 6.31
CA THR A 32 6.37 1.94 5.96
C THR A 32 7.04 1.92 4.58
N ASP A 33 7.40 0.76 4.04
CA ASP A 33 8.03 0.62 2.70
C ASP A 33 7.03 0.55 1.53
N ALA A 34 5.74 0.81 1.80
CA ALA A 34 4.71 0.75 0.77
C ALA A 34 4.25 2.17 0.39
N ASP A 35 4.48 2.51 -0.87
CA ASP A 35 4.16 3.81 -1.44
C ASP A 35 2.76 3.82 -2.03
N THR A 36 2.01 4.90 -1.78
CA THR A 36 0.65 5.05 -2.32
C THR A 36 0.67 5.94 -3.57
N PHE A 37 0.37 5.33 -4.71
CA PHE A 37 0.31 5.97 -6.01
C PHE A 37 -1.12 6.24 -6.42
N ARG A 38 -1.40 7.46 -6.85
CA ARG A 38 -2.72 7.81 -7.40
C ARG A 38 -2.73 7.53 -8.89
N VAL A 39 -3.69 6.75 -9.36
CA VAL A 39 -3.81 6.41 -10.79
C VAL A 39 -5.07 7.02 -11.40
N GLY A 40 -4.97 7.36 -12.67
CA GLY A 40 -6.05 7.99 -13.42
C GLY A 40 -5.89 7.85 -14.92
N ILE A 41 -6.92 8.26 -15.63
CA ILE A 41 -6.93 8.36 -17.09
C ILE A 41 -7.03 9.84 -17.44
N HIS A 42 -6.00 10.36 -18.10
CA HIS A 42 -6.03 11.67 -18.70
C HIS A 42 -6.65 11.58 -20.09
N VAL A 43 -7.72 12.32 -20.32
CA VAL A 43 -8.40 12.41 -21.61
C VAL A 43 -7.75 13.54 -22.39
N THR A 44 -7.10 13.20 -23.48
CA THR A 44 -6.63 14.18 -24.45
C THR A 44 -7.67 14.38 -25.55
N GLU A 45 -7.46 15.35 -26.43
CA GLU A 45 -8.35 15.63 -27.57
C GLU A 45 -8.58 14.40 -28.47
N THR A 46 -7.62 13.47 -28.52
CA THR A 46 -7.65 12.32 -29.45
C THR A 46 -7.47 10.96 -28.78
N GLU A 47 -7.05 10.89 -27.52
CA GLU A 47 -6.65 9.64 -26.88
C GLU A 47 -6.93 9.61 -25.37
N LEU A 48 -6.99 8.39 -24.81
CA LEU A 48 -7.02 8.16 -23.38
C LEU A 48 -5.63 7.72 -22.91
N ARG A 49 -5.03 8.45 -21.98
CA ARG A 49 -3.69 8.20 -21.48
C ARG A 49 -3.73 7.76 -20.03
N PHE A 50 -3.17 6.59 -19.74
CA PHE A 50 -2.96 6.17 -18.36
C PHE A 50 -1.91 7.07 -17.70
N VAL A 51 -2.27 7.69 -16.57
CA VAL A 51 -1.39 8.57 -15.82
C VAL A 51 -1.30 8.09 -14.37
N VAL A 52 -0.08 8.07 -13.87
CA VAL A 52 0.21 7.81 -12.46
C VAL A 52 0.69 9.11 -11.85
N ASN A 53 -0.07 9.64 -10.90
CA ASN A 53 0.33 10.77 -10.09
C ASN A 53 1.08 10.25 -8.86
N VAL A 54 2.39 10.48 -8.89
CA VAL A 54 3.31 10.14 -7.80
C VAL A 54 3.37 11.35 -6.86
N PRO A 55 2.92 11.24 -5.59
CA PRO A 55 3.09 12.34 -4.65
C PRO A 55 4.58 12.63 -4.42
N SER A 56 4.92 13.89 -4.21
CA SER A 56 6.32 14.34 -4.12
C SER A 56 7.09 13.81 -2.91
N ASP A 57 6.41 13.17 -1.97
CA ASP A 57 6.92 12.68 -0.68
C ASP A 57 7.30 11.18 -0.74
N ILE A 58 7.41 10.62 -1.94
CA ILE A 58 7.71 9.20 -2.14
C ILE A 58 9.20 8.96 -1.91
N ASP A 59 9.52 8.08 -0.97
CA ASP A 59 10.87 7.59 -0.76
C ASP A 59 11.32 6.88 -2.05
N SER A 60 12.43 7.35 -2.63
CA SER A 60 12.84 7.11 -4.01
C SER A 60 13.31 5.67 -4.33
N GLY A 61 12.74 4.64 -3.69
CA GLY A 61 13.07 3.22 -3.89
C GLY A 61 12.77 2.70 -5.31
N TRP A 62 11.90 3.38 -6.05
CA TRP A 62 11.56 3.05 -7.44
C TRP A 62 12.65 3.55 -8.40
N THR A 63 13.69 2.74 -8.56
CA THR A 63 14.88 3.07 -9.37
C THR A 63 14.60 3.05 -10.88
N ASP A 64 13.60 2.30 -11.33
CA ASP A 64 13.24 2.14 -12.74
C ASP A 64 11.82 2.68 -13.05
N PRO A 65 11.71 3.89 -13.62
CA PRO A 65 10.40 4.50 -13.89
C PRO A 65 9.58 3.72 -14.93
N ASP A 66 10.23 3.14 -15.94
CA ASP A 66 9.56 2.32 -16.96
C ASP A 66 9.03 0.99 -16.39
N ALA A 67 9.79 0.36 -15.48
CA ALA A 67 9.38 -0.90 -14.86
C ALA A 67 8.19 -0.66 -13.93
N PHE A 68 8.30 0.38 -13.09
CA PHE A 68 7.22 0.86 -12.24
C PHE A 68 5.95 1.18 -13.05
N GLN A 69 6.06 1.96 -14.13
CA GLN A 69 4.90 2.34 -14.93
C GLN A 69 4.17 1.12 -15.49
N ARG A 70 4.91 0.16 -16.07
CA ARG A 70 4.32 -1.08 -16.59
C ARG A 70 3.70 -1.95 -15.50
N LEU A 71 4.30 -2.00 -14.32
CA LEU A 71 3.78 -2.76 -13.18
C LEU A 71 2.47 -2.16 -12.69
N VAL A 72 2.45 -0.85 -12.39
CA VAL A 72 1.24 -0.15 -11.93
C VAL A 72 0.11 -0.29 -12.94
N GLU A 73 0.44 -0.12 -14.23
CA GLU A 73 -0.53 -0.31 -15.30
C GLU A 73 -1.09 -1.73 -15.29
N ARG A 74 -0.23 -2.75 -15.24
CA ARG A 74 -0.66 -4.16 -15.17
C ARG A 74 -1.54 -4.41 -13.95
N VAL A 75 -1.08 -4.06 -12.76
CA VAL A 75 -1.82 -4.24 -11.50
C VAL A 75 -3.17 -3.54 -11.56
N THR A 76 -3.21 -2.33 -12.12
CA THR A 76 -4.47 -1.58 -12.25
C THR A 76 -5.45 -2.34 -13.14
N TRP A 77 -4.98 -2.91 -14.25
CA TRP A 77 -5.80 -3.71 -15.17
C TRP A 77 -6.07 -5.15 -14.70
N GLU A 78 -5.31 -5.66 -13.73
CA GLU A 78 -5.65 -6.90 -13.02
C GLU A 78 -6.82 -6.68 -12.05
N GLN A 79 -6.88 -5.50 -11.42
CA GLN A 79 -7.96 -5.15 -10.48
C GLN A 79 -9.18 -4.51 -11.15
N LEU A 80 -9.01 -3.83 -12.30
CA LEU A 80 -10.07 -3.18 -13.05
C LEU A 80 -10.15 -3.69 -14.48
N ASP A 81 -11.36 -3.83 -15.01
CA ASP A 81 -11.53 -4.11 -16.44
C ASP A 81 -11.11 -2.89 -17.27
N GLN A 82 -9.98 -3.03 -17.98
CA GLN A 82 -9.41 -1.96 -18.80
C GLN A 82 -10.42 -1.41 -19.81
N ARG A 83 -11.14 -2.29 -20.51
CA ARG A 83 -12.03 -1.89 -21.60
C ARG A 83 -13.26 -1.16 -21.05
N ALA A 84 -13.89 -1.69 -20.01
CA ALA A 84 -15.04 -1.06 -19.36
C ALA A 84 -14.66 0.29 -18.74
N THR A 85 -13.48 0.38 -18.12
CA THR A 85 -12.97 1.61 -17.52
C THR A 85 -12.71 2.66 -18.59
N LEU A 86 -11.97 2.34 -19.66
CA LEU A 86 -11.69 3.27 -20.75
C LEU A 86 -12.96 3.71 -21.48
N GLN A 87 -13.90 2.79 -21.71
CA GLN A 87 -15.20 3.13 -22.32
C GLN A 87 -16.01 4.09 -21.43
N THR A 88 -16.00 3.86 -20.11
CA THR A 88 -16.67 4.73 -19.14
C THR A 88 -16.05 6.12 -19.15
N VAL A 89 -14.71 6.20 -19.12
CA VAL A 89 -13.98 7.48 -19.18
C VAL A 89 -14.26 8.20 -20.49
N ALA A 90 -14.19 7.52 -21.64
CA ALA A 90 -14.49 8.10 -22.95
C ALA A 90 -15.91 8.67 -23.06
N THR A 91 -16.85 8.11 -22.30
CA THR A 91 -18.26 8.50 -22.36
C THR A 91 -18.57 9.68 -21.43
N ASN A 92 -17.90 9.76 -20.28
CA ASN A 92 -18.27 10.70 -19.20
C ASN A 92 -17.30 11.88 -19.06
N ALA A 93 -16.03 11.72 -19.44
CA ALA A 93 -15.01 12.72 -19.20
C ALA A 93 -14.82 13.63 -20.41
N ALA A 94 -14.64 14.92 -20.13
CA ALA A 94 -14.33 15.92 -21.14
C ALA A 94 -12.85 15.86 -21.55
N GLU A 95 -12.57 16.33 -22.76
CA GLU A 95 -11.20 16.55 -23.22
C GLU A 95 -10.43 17.50 -22.28
N GLY A 96 -9.20 17.13 -21.94
CA GLY A 96 -8.37 17.84 -20.96
C GLY A 96 -8.63 17.45 -19.50
N GLU A 97 -9.60 16.59 -19.22
CA GLU A 97 -9.90 16.13 -17.86
C GLU A 97 -9.05 14.90 -17.46
N THR A 98 -8.76 14.77 -16.17
CA THR A 98 -8.15 13.56 -15.60
C THR A 98 -9.14 12.86 -14.70
N VAL A 99 -9.62 11.69 -15.12
CA VAL A 99 -10.48 10.84 -14.30
C VAL A 99 -9.63 10.01 -13.35
N PHE A 100 -9.80 10.24 -12.06
CA PHE A 100 -9.11 9.46 -11.04
C PHE A 100 -9.81 8.10 -10.85
N LEU A 101 -9.04 7.02 -11.00
CA LEU A 101 -9.53 5.65 -10.78
C LEU A 101 -9.33 5.20 -9.32
N GLY A 102 -8.44 5.87 -8.59
CA GLY A 102 -8.18 5.61 -7.18
C GLY A 102 -6.70 5.66 -6.84
N THR A 103 -6.31 4.93 -5.80
CA THR A 103 -4.92 4.75 -5.40
C THR A 103 -4.53 3.28 -5.36
N VAL A 104 -3.25 3.00 -5.57
CA VAL A 104 -2.63 1.69 -5.40
C VAL A 104 -1.45 1.86 -4.46
N THR A 105 -1.39 1.04 -3.44
CA THR A 105 -0.29 0.99 -2.49
C THR A 105 0.61 -0.19 -2.84
N LEU A 106 1.84 0.11 -3.24
CA LEU A 106 2.82 -0.84 -3.78
C LEU A 106 4.13 -0.74 -3.01
N ARG A 107 4.79 -1.88 -2.82
CA ARG A 107 6.18 -1.96 -2.35
C ARG A 107 7.14 -1.88 -3.54
N PRO A 108 8.38 -1.41 -3.33
CA PRO A 108 9.42 -1.40 -4.37
C PRO A 108 9.82 -2.82 -4.85
N ASP A 109 9.45 -3.87 -4.10
CA ASP A 109 9.54 -5.29 -4.50
C ASP A 109 8.37 -5.73 -5.41
N GLU A 110 7.71 -4.80 -6.09
CA GLU A 110 6.58 -5.04 -7.01
C GLU A 110 5.31 -5.64 -6.36
N THR A 111 5.25 -5.72 -5.03
CA THR A 111 4.15 -6.32 -4.28
C THR A 111 3.03 -5.30 -4.01
N VAL A 112 1.79 -5.66 -4.33
CA VAL A 112 0.59 -4.88 -4.01
C VAL A 112 0.18 -5.12 -2.56
N VAL A 113 0.10 -4.06 -1.77
CA VAL A 113 -0.29 -4.13 -0.35
C VAL A 113 -1.75 -3.73 -0.17
N ASP A 114 -2.17 -2.64 -0.83
CA ASP A 114 -3.52 -2.12 -0.73
C ASP A 114 -3.95 -1.45 -2.05
N HIS A 115 -5.25 -1.31 -2.28
CA HIS A 115 -5.76 -0.53 -3.39
C HIS A 115 -7.17 0.00 -3.12
N THR A 116 -7.44 1.21 -3.56
CA THR A 116 -8.77 1.84 -3.54
C THR A 116 -9.38 1.95 -4.93
N LEU A 117 -8.79 1.26 -5.91
CA LEU A 117 -9.20 1.26 -7.31
C LEU A 117 -10.69 0.95 -7.47
N ARG A 118 -11.39 1.83 -8.17
CA ARG A 118 -12.78 1.64 -8.55
C ARG A 118 -12.99 2.13 -9.97
N VAL A 119 -13.89 1.44 -10.68
CA VAL A 119 -14.43 1.97 -11.93
C VAL A 119 -15.15 3.27 -11.57
N PRO A 120 -14.85 4.39 -12.24
CA PRO A 120 -15.55 5.64 -12.00
C PRO A 120 -17.05 5.40 -12.19
N PRO A 121 -17.91 5.89 -11.28
CA PRO A 121 -19.33 5.71 -11.44
C PRO A 121 -19.75 6.30 -12.79
N LEU A 122 -20.52 5.53 -13.53
CA LEU A 122 -21.29 6.02 -14.68
C LEU A 122 -22.33 7.00 -14.11
N ASP A 123 -21.93 8.22 -13.75
CA ASP A 123 -22.89 9.22 -13.28
C ASP A 123 -23.62 9.79 -14.50
N GLY A 124 -24.62 9.02 -14.91
CA GLY A 124 -25.48 9.25 -16.06
C GLY A 124 -26.81 8.48 -15.91
N ALA A 125 -27.42 8.54 -14.72
CA ALA A 125 -28.78 8.06 -14.47
C ALA A 125 -29.61 9.08 -13.68
#